data_AF-A0A355VBQ3-F1
#
_entry.id   AF-A0A355VBQ3-F1
#
_cell.length_a   1.000
_cell.length_b   1.000
_cell.length_c   1.000
_cell.angle_alpha   90.00
_cell.angle_beta   90.00
_cell.angle_gamma   90.00
#
_symmetry.space_group_name_H-M   'P 1'
#
loop_
_entity.id
_entity.type
_entity.pdbx_description
1 polymer ?
#
loop_
_entity_poly.entity_id
_entity_poly.type
_entity_poly.pdbx_seq_one_letter_code
_entity_poly.pdbx_strand_id
1 'polypeptide(L)' 'KLATHEAGRAYMVQVPGASQAPVTDAQLDEIMNWMLRTFAEGSHQPYTVSEVTQHRANKVLDILALRRQLIAENVEAQ' A
#
# COMPACT_ATOMS: atom_id res chain seq x y z
N LYS A 1 -7.11 1.33 -9.03
CA LYS A 1 -5.77 1.29 -9.68
C LYS A 1 -4.59 1.33 -8.69
N LEU A 2 -4.65 2.02 -7.53
CA LEU A 2 -3.53 2.01 -6.56
C LEU A 2 -3.11 0.60 -6.11
N ALA A 3 -4.06 -0.32 -5.91
CA ALA A 3 -3.82 -1.70 -5.51
C ALA A 3 -3.13 -2.59 -6.57
N THR A 4 -3.10 -2.16 -7.84
CA THR A 4 -2.55 -2.94 -8.95
C THR A 4 -1.14 -2.50 -9.36
N HIS A 5 -0.68 -1.35 -8.88
CA HIS A 5 0.67 -0.84 -9.13
C HIS A 5 1.56 -0.98 -7.90
N GLU A 6 2.81 -1.40 -8.10
CA GLU A 6 3.79 -1.60 -7.01
C GLU A 6 3.94 -0.34 -6.14
N ALA A 7 4.07 0.84 -6.75
CA ALA A 7 4.23 2.09 -6.00
C ALA A 7 2.97 2.46 -5.18
N GLY A 8 1.77 2.17 -5.70
CA GLY A 8 0.52 2.34 -4.96
C GLY A 8 0.36 1.33 -3.82
N ARG A 9 0.84 0.10 -4.03
CA ARG A 9 0.87 -0.94 -3.02
C ARG A 9 1.82 -0.62 -1.86
N ALA A 10 3.03 -0.18 -2.18
CA ALA A 10 4.01 0.29 -1.22
C ALA A 10 3.46 1.47 -0.41
N TYR A 11 2.85 2.45 -1.08
CA TYR A 11 2.23 3.59 -0.43
C TYR A 11 1.23 3.20 0.66
N MET A 12 0.31 2.26 0.37
CA MET A 12 -0.69 1.83 1.35
C MET A 12 -0.06 1.23 2.62
N VAL A 13 1.07 0.55 2.52
CA VAL A 13 1.81 0.00 3.68
C VAL A 13 2.60 1.09 4.41
N GLN A 14 3.10 2.10 3.69
CA GLN A 14 3.99 3.14 4.22
C GLN A 14 3.27 4.26 4.96
N VAL A 15 1.97 4.47 4.71
CA VAL A 15 1.18 5.48 5.44
C VAL A 15 1.36 5.27 6.95
N PRO A 16 1.64 6.32 7.74
CA PRO A 16 1.94 6.20 9.17
C PRO A 16 0.93 5.36 9.97
N GLY A 17 -0.36 5.46 9.64
CA GLY A 17 -1.41 4.65 10.30
C GLY A 17 -1.27 3.14 10.08
N ALA A 18 -0.70 2.70 8.96
CA ALA A 18 -0.40 1.30 8.68
C ALA A 18 1.00 0.92 9.18
N SER A 19 2.02 1.67 8.79
CA SER A 19 3.42 1.34 9.10
C SER A 19 3.74 1.36 10.60
N GLN A 20 3.05 2.19 11.37
CA GLN A 20 3.27 2.35 12.81
C GLN A 20 2.20 1.63 13.67
N ALA A 21 1.27 0.89 13.03
CA ALA A 21 0.26 0.13 13.76
C ALA A 21 0.92 -0.89 14.71
N PRO A 22 0.38 -1.12 15.93
CA PRO A 22 0.93 -2.06 16.90
C PRO A 22 0.58 -3.51 16.56
N VAL A 23 0.88 -3.93 15.33
CA VAL A 23 0.62 -5.25 14.76
C VAL A 23 1.87 -5.80 14.09
N THR A 24 1.99 -7.12 14.00
CA THR A 24 3.08 -7.78 13.27
C THR A 24 2.93 -7.59 11.77
N ASP A 25 3.99 -7.82 11.00
CA ASP A 25 3.91 -7.74 9.52
C ASP A 25 2.95 -8.79 8.94
N ALA A 26 2.83 -9.94 9.61
CA ALA A 26 1.88 -11.01 9.27
C ALA A 26 0.43 -10.72 9.70
N GLN A 27 0.21 -9.73 10.55
CA GLN A 27 -1.14 -9.22 10.81
C GLN A 27 -1.47 -8.07 9.86
N LEU A 28 -0.46 -7.27 9.51
CA LEU A 28 -0.63 -6.19 8.57
C LEU A 28 -0.94 -6.71 7.16
N ASP A 29 -0.27 -7.75 6.67
CA ASP A 29 -0.60 -8.34 5.36
C ASP A 29 -2.02 -8.92 5.31
N GLU A 30 -2.50 -9.55 6.38
CA GLU A 30 -3.89 -10.01 6.51
C GLU A 30 -4.89 -8.85 6.38
N ILE A 31 -4.62 -7.74 7.09
CA ILE A 31 -5.45 -6.52 7.02
C ILE A 31 -5.42 -5.92 5.61
N MET A 32 -4.24 -5.82 4.98
CA MET A 32 -4.10 -5.30 3.62
C MET A 32 -4.85 -6.17 2.62
N ASN A 33 -4.73 -7.49 2.74
CA ASN A 33 -5.47 -8.44 1.92
C ASN A 33 -6.98 -8.39 2.15
N TRP A 34 -7.42 -8.14 3.39
CA TRP A 34 -8.82 -7.86 3.67
C TRP A 34 -9.30 -6.57 3.00
N MET A 35 -8.51 -5.50 3.03
CA MET A 35 -8.83 -4.25 2.32
C MET A 35 -8.96 -4.47 0.82
N LEU A 36 -8.05 -5.24 0.20
CA LEU A 36 -8.14 -5.58 -1.23
C LEU A 36 -9.46 -6.30 -1.55
N ARG A 37 -9.81 -7.34 -0.79
CA ARG A 37 -11.06 -8.09 -1.02
C ARG A 37 -12.31 -7.25 -0.78
N THR A 38 -12.25 -6.25 0.11
CA THR A 38 -13.41 -5.47 0.54
C THR A 38 -13.65 -4.24 -0.35
N PHE A 39 -12.57 -3.59 -0.79
CA PHE A 39 -12.66 -2.26 -1.43
C PHE A 39 -12.03 -2.18 -2.82
N ALA A 40 -11.16 -3.12 -3.21
CA ALA A 40 -10.53 -3.05 -4.51
C ALA A 40 -11.43 -3.68 -5.59
N GLU A 41 -11.61 -2.96 -6.69
CA GLU A 41 -12.31 -3.46 -7.87
C GLU A 41 -11.36 -4.21 -8.80
N GLY A 42 -11.87 -5.21 -9.52
CA GLY A 42 -11.12 -6.00 -10.49
C GLY A 42 -10.24 -7.09 -9.87
N SER A 43 -9.24 -7.55 -10.62
CA SER A 43 -8.25 -8.53 -10.14
C SER A 43 -7.07 -7.83 -9.49
N HIS A 44 -6.65 -8.32 -8.32
CA HIS A 44 -5.50 -7.80 -7.58
C HIS A 44 -4.66 -8.96 -7.07
N GLN A 45 -3.35 -8.72 -6.96
CA GLN A 45 -2.46 -9.68 -6.32
C GLN A 45 -2.58 -9.55 -4.79
N PRO A 46 -2.60 -10.64 -4.03
CA PRO A 46 -2.53 -10.55 -2.59
C PRO A 46 -1.17 -9.98 -2.15
N TYR A 47 -1.16 -9.24 -1.05
CA TYR A 47 0.05 -8.92 -0.32
C TYR A 47 0.68 -10.17 0.27
N THR A 48 2.00 -10.17 0.33
CA THR A 48 2.78 -11.15 1.08
C THR A 48 3.40 -10.51 2.31
N VAL A 49 3.67 -11.30 3.34
CA VAL A 49 4.42 -10.84 4.52
C VAL A 49 5.75 -10.20 4.13
N SER A 50 6.50 -10.80 3.19
CA SER A 50 7.80 -10.24 2.77
C SER A 50 7.67 -8.87 2.10
N GLU A 51 6.65 -8.70 1.26
CA GLU A 51 6.36 -7.41 0.61
C GLU A 51 6.02 -6.35 1.67
N VAL A 52 5.16 -6.70 2.64
CA VAL A 52 4.79 -5.81 3.73
C VAL A 52 6.00 -5.42 4.58
N THR A 53 6.83 -6.39 4.99
CA THR A 53 8.05 -6.13 5.76
C THR A 53 8.98 -5.15 5.05
N GLN A 54 9.22 -5.36 3.75
CA GLN A 54 10.09 -4.49 2.95
C GLN A 54 9.53 -3.07 2.86
N HIS A 55 8.25 -2.92 2.54
CA HIS A 55 7.64 -1.59 2.41
C HIS A 55 7.53 -0.86 3.75
N ARG A 56 7.23 -1.58 4.84
CA ARG A 56 7.10 -1.03 6.18
C ARG A 56 8.41 -0.47 6.73
N ALA A 57 9.54 -1.09 6.40
CA ALA A 57 10.87 -0.61 6.76
C ALA A 57 11.23 0.72 6.04
N ASN A 58 10.64 0.96 4.87
CA ASN A 58 10.94 2.13 4.04
C ASN A 58 10.08 3.33 4.45
N LYS A 59 10.65 4.20 5.29
CA LYS A 59 9.99 5.44 5.71
C LYS A 59 9.99 6.49 4.59
N VAL A 60 8.81 6.97 4.23
CA VAL A 60 8.64 8.09 3.31
C VAL A 60 8.57 9.39 4.11
N LEU A 61 9.47 10.34 3.81
CA LEU A 61 9.56 11.62 4.52
C LEU A 61 8.34 12.51 4.29
N ASP A 62 7.87 12.60 3.05
CA ASP A 62 6.66 13.33 2.70
C ASP A 62 5.65 12.40 2.03
N ILE A 63 4.84 11.75 2.86
CA ILE A 63 3.79 10.83 2.42
C ILE A 63 2.71 11.54 1.58
N LEU A 64 2.51 12.84 1.78
CA LEU A 64 1.50 13.61 1.04
C LEU A 64 2.01 13.98 -0.36
N ALA A 65 3.30 14.30 -0.51
CA ALA A 65 3.94 14.45 -1.82
C ALA A 65 3.86 13.15 -2.62
N LEU A 66 4.20 12.02 -2.00
CA LEU A 66 4.10 10.71 -2.66
C LEU A 66 2.65 10.43 -3.09
N ARG A 67 1.65 10.74 -2.25
CA ARG A 67 0.24 10.60 -2.62
C ARG A 67 -0.11 11.42 -3.86
N ARG A 68 0.32 12.68 -3.92
CA ARG A 68 0.05 13.58 -5.08
C ARG A 68 0.68 13.02 -6.34
N GLN A 69 1.93 12.56 -6.26
CA GLN A 69 2.62 11.93 -7.38
C GLN A 69 1.88 10.69 -7.89
N LEU A 70 1.53 9.76 -7.00
CA LEU A 70 0.83 8.54 -7.38
C LEU A 70 -0.55 8.80 -7.98
N ILE A 71 -1.25 9.84 -7.51
CA ILE A 71 -2.53 10.24 -8.11
C ILE A 71 -2.30 10.85 -9.50
N ALA A 72 -1.31 11.73 -9.66
CA ALA A 72 -0.98 12.33 -10.95
C ALA A 72 -0.61 11.24 -11.99
N GLU A 73 0.27 10.29 -11.63
CA GLU A 73 0.65 9.17 -12.49
C GLU A 73 -0.55 8.27 -12.84
N ASN A 74 -1.49 8.05 -11.90
CA ASN A 74 -2.71 7.29 -12.18
C ASN A 74 -3.73 8.03 -13.05
N VAL A 75 -3.74 9.37 -13.01
CA VAL A 75 -4.59 10.25 -13.84
C VAL A 75 -4.01 10.40 -15.25
N GLU A 76 -2.69 10.42 -15.40
CA GLU A 76 -2.00 10.49 -16.70
C GLU A 76 -2.01 9.13 -17.44
N ALA A 77 -2.09 8.01 -16.72
CA ALA A 77 -2.28 6.67 -17.31
C ALA A 77 -3.75 6.39 -17.73
N GLN A 78 -4.50 7.41 -18.15
CA GLN A 78 -5.87 7.34 -18.65
C GLN A 78 -5.97 7.73 -20.12
#